data_AF-A0A1J4MH36-F1
#
_entry.id   AF-A0A1J4MH36-F1
#
_cell.length_a   1.000
_cell.length_b   1.000
_cell.length_c   1.000
_cell.angle_alpha   90.00
_cell.angle_beta   90.00
_cell.angle_gamma   90.00
#
_symmetry.space_group_name_H-M   'P 1'
#
loop_
_entity.id
_entity.type
_entity.pdbx_description
1 polymer ?
#
loop_
_entity_poly.entity_id
_entity_poly.type
_entity_poly.pdbx_seq_one_letter_code
_entity_poly.pdbx_strand_id
1 'polypeptide(L)'
;MAGQSAKKIAKEASKYRIIYLIILSSCILFHFLFKRLYSLSYYKSWDFIGISVIAVIYVVTYSGIISRLKVGAGYSIYQDIFIVNTIVALLSIFSKYAWYIYLVIPGYLIYKILKLIITWVFTPEPELQMPRKIKGYHGSKRM
;
A
#
# COMPACT_ATOMS: atom_id res chain seq x y z
N MET A 1 31.18 10.52 0.43
CA MET A 1 30.40 9.55 -0.39
C MET A 1 28.93 9.34 0.05
N ALA A 2 28.41 10.08 1.04
CA ALA A 2 26.99 10.01 1.45
C ALA A 2 25.99 10.67 0.48
N GLY A 3 26.46 11.51 -0.45
CA GLY A 3 25.59 12.24 -1.40
C GLY A 3 25.16 11.45 -2.64
N GLN A 4 25.83 10.33 -2.97
CA GLN A 4 25.49 9.55 -4.17
C GLN A 4 24.23 8.70 -3.99
N SER A 5 24.02 8.12 -2.80
CA SER A 5 22.78 7.38 -2.47
C SER A 5 21.58 8.33 -2.47
N ALA A 6 21.69 9.49 -1.82
CA ALA A 6 20.64 10.52 -1.82
C ALA A 6 20.29 11.03 -3.22
N LYS A 7 21.30 11.22 -4.10
CA LYS A 7 21.08 11.59 -5.50
C LYS A 7 20.39 10.48 -6.32
N LYS A 8 20.71 9.20 -6.06
CA LYS A 8 20.02 8.07 -6.70
C LYS A 8 18.56 7.99 -6.28
N ILE A 9 18.28 8.11 -4.97
CA ILE A 9 16.91 8.12 -4.41
C ILE A 9 16.09 9.29 -4.99
N ALA A 10 16.67 10.49 -5.08
CA ALA A 10 16.00 11.66 -5.65
C ALA A 10 15.68 11.49 -7.15
N LYS A 11 16.58 10.85 -7.91
CA LYS A 11 16.41 10.60 -9.36
C LYS A 11 15.40 9.49 -9.64
N GLU A 12 15.27 8.51 -8.75
CA GLU A 12 14.22 7.51 -8.81
C GLU A 12 12.87 8.13 -8.44
N ALA A 13 12.80 8.91 -7.36
CA ALA A 13 11.57 9.58 -6.94
C ALA A 13 10.97 10.50 -8.02
N SER A 14 11.81 11.19 -8.81
CA SER A 14 11.34 12.03 -9.91
C SER A 14 10.77 11.24 -11.09
N LYS A 15 11.35 10.07 -11.42
CA LYS A 15 10.80 9.17 -12.44
C LYS A 15 9.45 8.59 -12.03
N TYR A 16 9.36 8.08 -10.80
CA TYR A 16 8.11 7.55 -10.26
C TYR A 16 7.02 8.63 -10.23
N ARG A 17 7.37 9.87 -9.83
CA ARG A 17 6.46 11.01 -9.87
C ARG A 17 5.82 11.21 -11.24
N ILE A 18 6.60 11.20 -12.31
CA ILE A 18 6.09 11.43 -13.68
C ILE A 18 5.18 10.27 -14.09
N ILE A 19 5.59 9.02 -13.84
CA ILE A 19 4.80 7.83 -14.18
C ILE A 19 3.44 7.86 -13.48
N TYR A 20 3.40 8.12 -12.17
CA TYR A 20 2.13 8.16 -11.42
C TYR A 20 1.21 9.30 -11.86
N LEU A 21 1.76 10.47 -12.21
CA LEU A 21 0.98 11.60 -12.74
C LEU A 21 0.41 11.30 -14.12
N ILE A 22 1.17 10.61 -14.98
CA ILE A 22 0.69 10.16 -16.30
C ILE A 22 -0.46 9.16 -16.12
N ILE A 23 -0.31 8.17 -15.23
CA ILE A 23 -1.36 7.18 -14.97
C ILE A 23 -2.63 7.84 -14.43
N LEU A 24 -2.49 8.77 -13.47
CA LEU A 24 -3.59 9.57 -12.94
C LEU A 24 -4.33 10.34 -14.05
N SER A 25 -3.59 11.15 -14.80
CA SER A 25 -4.15 12.00 -15.87
C SER A 25 -4.84 11.15 -16.93
N SER A 26 -4.20 10.05 -17.34
CA SER A 26 -4.73 9.11 -18.33
C SER A 26 -6.02 8.45 -17.84
N CYS A 27 -6.08 8.00 -16.59
CA CYS A 27 -7.29 7.38 -16.03
C CYS A 27 -8.46 8.37 -15.93
N ILE A 28 -8.20 9.62 -15.51
CA ILE A 28 -9.25 10.65 -15.40
C ILE A 28 -9.76 11.03 -16.80
N LEU A 29 -8.86 11.27 -17.75
CA LEU A 29 -9.21 11.56 -19.14
C LEU A 29 -10.02 10.42 -19.76
N PHE A 30 -9.58 9.17 -19.57
CA PHE A 30 -10.26 7.99 -20.09
C PHE A 30 -11.65 7.85 -19.49
N HIS A 31 -11.81 8.03 -18.17
CA HIS A 31 -13.11 8.01 -17.51
C HIS A 31 -14.03 9.12 -18.03
N PHE A 32 -13.52 10.35 -18.22
CA PHE A 32 -14.30 11.48 -18.73
C PHE A 32 -14.74 11.26 -20.19
N LEU A 33 -13.83 10.80 -21.05
CA LEU A 33 -14.10 10.55 -22.47
C LEU A 33 -15.11 9.42 -22.67
N PHE A 34 -14.92 8.27 -22.00
CA PHE A 34 -15.82 7.13 -22.16
C PHE A 34 -17.22 7.41 -21.61
N LYS A 35 -17.32 8.06 -20.45
CA LYS A 35 -18.63 8.40 -19.87
C LYS A 35 -19.37 9.44 -20.71
N ARG A 36 -18.65 10.41 -21.28
CA ARG A 36 -19.22 11.39 -22.21
C ARG A 36 -19.68 10.74 -23.53
N LEU A 37 -19.01 9.68 -23.99
CA LEU A 37 -19.39 8.97 -25.22
C LEU A 37 -20.61 8.05 -25.02
N TYR A 38 -20.69 7.33 -23.90
CA TYR A 38 -21.78 6.38 -23.63
C TYR A 38 -23.06 7.03 -23.06
N SER A 39 -22.94 8.21 -22.43
CA SER A 39 -24.06 8.90 -21.78
C SER A 39 -24.22 10.31 -22.35
N LEU A 40 -24.75 10.41 -23.58
CA LEU A 40 -25.16 11.70 -24.16
C LEU A 40 -26.30 12.38 -23.37
N SER A 41 -27.01 11.63 -22.52
CA SER A 41 -28.18 12.09 -21.79
C SER A 41 -27.96 11.92 -20.29
N TYR A 42 -27.75 13.05 -19.61
CA TYR A 42 -27.72 13.24 -18.15
C TYR A 42 -26.53 12.65 -17.38
N TYR A 43 -25.55 13.52 -17.08
CA TYR A 43 -24.64 13.32 -15.95
C TYR A 43 -25.46 13.27 -14.65
N LYS A 44 -25.45 12.14 -13.94
CA LYS A 44 -26.03 12.06 -12.59
C LYS A 44 -25.01 12.58 -11.58
N SER A 45 -25.45 13.35 -10.58
CA SER A 45 -24.56 13.91 -9.53
C SER A 45 -23.68 12.86 -8.85
N TRP A 46 -24.14 11.61 -8.76
CA TRP A 46 -23.40 10.46 -8.25
C TRP A 46 -22.10 10.15 -9.01
N ASP A 47 -22.03 10.48 -10.30
CA ASP A 47 -20.85 10.23 -11.12
C ASP A 47 -19.71 11.19 -10.78
N PHE A 48 -20.04 12.44 -10.45
CA PHE A 48 -19.05 13.43 -9.98
C PHE A 48 -18.49 13.06 -8.61
N ILE A 49 -19.34 12.56 -7.71
CA ILE A 49 -18.90 12.04 -6.41
C ILE A 49 -17.92 10.88 -6.62
N GLY A 50 -18.25 9.96 -7.53
CA GLY A 50 -17.38 8.83 -7.84
C GLY A 50 -16.00 9.24 -8.35
N ILE A 51 -15.96 10.18 -9.30
CA ILE A 51 -14.71 10.73 -9.85
C ILE A 51 -13.92 11.46 -8.75
N SER A 52 -14.60 12.25 -7.92
CA SER A 52 -13.98 12.98 -6.82
C SER A 52 -13.31 12.04 -5.82
N VAL A 53 -13.98 10.96 -5.41
CA VAL A 53 -13.41 9.97 -4.49
C VAL A 53 -12.19 9.28 -5.09
N ILE A 54 -12.26 8.85 -6.36
CA ILE A 54 -11.11 8.23 -7.07
C ILE A 54 -9.93 9.22 -7.13
N ALA A 55 -10.20 10.50 -7.41
CA ALA A 55 -9.18 11.55 -7.45
C ALA A 55 -8.54 11.78 -6.07
N VAL A 56 -9.34 11.84 -5.00
CA VAL A 56 -8.82 11.97 -3.63
C VAL A 56 -7.93 10.79 -3.26
N ILE A 57 -8.35 9.55 -3.55
CA ILE A 57 -7.54 8.36 -3.25
C ILE A 57 -6.20 8.41 -4.00
N TYR A 58 -6.21 8.82 -5.26
CA TYR A 58 -4.97 9.00 -6.00
C TYR A 58 -4.06 10.09 -5.40
N VAL A 59 -4.60 11.23 -5.00
CA VAL A 59 -3.82 12.31 -4.38
C VAL A 59 -3.21 11.83 -3.05
N VAL A 60 -3.98 11.12 -2.23
CA VAL A 60 -3.54 10.59 -0.93
C VAL A 60 -2.44 9.54 -1.12
N THR A 61 -2.65 8.56 -2.01
CA THR A 61 -1.66 7.51 -2.29
C THR A 61 -0.38 8.07 -2.89
N TYR A 62 -0.48 9.00 -3.85
CA TYR A 62 0.66 9.70 -4.43
C TYR A 62 1.45 10.49 -3.37
N SER A 63 0.76 11.25 -2.52
CA SER A 63 1.39 12.02 -1.44
C SER A 63 2.08 11.12 -0.42
N GLY A 64 1.50 9.95 -0.14
CA GLY A 64 2.08 8.92 0.70
C GLY A 64 3.36 8.31 0.10
N ILE A 65 3.34 7.96 -1.19
CA ILE A 65 4.49 7.41 -1.91
C ILE A 65 5.66 8.39 -1.89
N ILE A 66 5.43 9.66 -2.23
CA ILE A 66 6.48 10.69 -2.25
C ILE A 66 7.06 10.93 -0.86
N SER A 67 6.22 10.97 0.18
CA SER A 67 6.68 11.15 1.56
C SER A 67 7.56 9.99 2.01
N ARG A 68 7.20 8.75 1.67
CA ARG A 68 7.99 7.55 2.00
C ARG A 68 9.29 7.46 1.19
N LEU A 69 9.24 7.78 -0.11
CA LEU A 69 10.42 7.84 -0.98
C LEU A 69 11.46 8.86 -0.49
N LYS A 70 11.03 10.04 0.00
CA LYS A 70 11.94 11.06 0.54
C LYS A 70 12.73 10.58 1.75
N VAL A 71 12.12 9.73 2.57
CA VAL A 71 12.74 9.17 3.80
C VAL A 71 13.46 7.85 3.49
N GLY A 72 13.39 7.34 2.26
CA GLY A 72 13.93 6.03 1.89
C GLY A 72 13.16 4.86 2.53
N ALA A 73 11.94 5.09 2.99
CA ALA A 73 11.08 4.08 3.59
C ALA A 73 10.29 3.33 2.51
N GLY A 74 9.95 2.06 2.79
CA GLY A 74 9.08 1.27 1.91
C GLY A 74 7.71 1.93 1.72
N TYR A 75 7.20 1.89 0.49
CA TYR A 75 5.93 2.50 0.08
C TYR A 75 4.93 1.51 -0.52
N SER A 76 5.18 0.20 -0.38
CA SER A 76 4.38 -0.89 -0.96
C SER A 76 2.89 -0.76 -0.67
N ILE A 77 2.51 -0.42 0.57
CA ILE A 77 1.09 -0.26 0.95
C ILE A 77 0.41 0.84 0.12
N TYR A 78 1.07 1.98 -0.08
CA TYR A 78 0.50 3.07 -0.87
C TYR A 78 0.44 2.72 -2.36
N GLN A 79 1.41 1.94 -2.85
CA GLN A 79 1.42 1.42 -4.21
C GLN A 79 0.29 0.41 -4.43
N ASP A 80 0.05 -0.50 -3.49
CA ASP A 80 -1.03 -1.49 -3.58
C ASP A 80 -2.40 -0.79 -3.63
N ILE A 81 -2.62 0.21 -2.78
CA ILE A 81 -3.85 1.02 -2.80
C ILE A 81 -3.97 1.80 -4.12
N PHE A 82 -2.87 2.33 -4.65
CA PHE A 82 -2.87 3.02 -5.94
C PHE A 82 -3.30 2.08 -7.08
N ILE A 83 -2.75 0.86 -7.12
CA ILE A 83 -3.10 -0.15 -8.14
C ILE A 83 -4.56 -0.56 -8.02
N VAL A 84 -5.04 -0.83 -6.80
CA VAL A 84 -6.45 -1.15 -6.55
C VAL A 84 -7.35 -0.01 -7.02
N ASN A 85 -6.99 1.25 -6.72
CA ASN A 85 -7.72 2.43 -7.18
C ASN A 85 -7.75 2.52 -8.71
N THR A 86 -6.66 2.18 -9.40
CA THR A 86 -6.62 2.12 -10.88
C THR A 86 -7.56 1.05 -11.44
N ILE A 87 -7.58 -0.14 -10.83
CA ILE A 87 -8.50 -1.20 -11.23
C ILE A 87 -9.95 -0.74 -11.03
N VAL A 88 -10.27 -0.15 -9.87
CA VAL A 88 -11.62 0.40 -9.62
C VAL A 88 -11.98 1.49 -10.62
N ALA A 89 -11.06 2.41 -10.92
CA ALA A 89 -11.30 3.49 -11.87
C ALA A 89 -11.65 2.96 -13.26
N LEU A 90 -10.95 1.92 -13.73
CA LEU A 90 -11.21 1.25 -15.00
C LEU A 90 -12.53 0.47 -14.98
N LEU A 91 -12.76 -0.36 -13.95
CA LEU A 91 -13.97 -1.17 -13.85
C LEU A 91 -15.23 -0.32 -13.61
N SER A 92 -15.10 0.84 -12.96
CA SER A 92 -16.21 1.74 -12.68
C SER A 92 -16.84 2.35 -13.93
N ILE A 93 -16.13 2.31 -15.06
CA ILE A 93 -16.65 2.72 -16.37
C ILE A 93 -17.70 1.71 -16.87
N PHE A 94 -17.44 0.42 -16.64
CA PHE A 94 -18.28 -0.67 -17.13
C PHE A 94 -19.35 -1.10 -16.11
N SER A 95 -19.05 -0.98 -14.81
CA SER A 95 -19.87 -1.56 -13.76
C SER A 95 -19.97 -0.68 -12.51
N LYS A 96 -21.20 -0.48 -12.03
CA LYS A 96 -21.47 0.18 -10.74
C LYS A 96 -20.98 -0.65 -9.55
N TYR A 97 -20.72 -1.94 -9.74
CA TYR A 97 -20.24 -2.84 -8.68
C TYR A 97 -18.72 -2.74 -8.47
N ALA A 98 -17.99 -1.97 -9.28
CA ALA A 98 -16.55 -1.81 -9.15
C ALA A 98 -16.13 -1.31 -7.75
N TRP A 99 -17.00 -0.54 -7.09
CA TRP A 99 -16.78 -0.02 -5.74
C TRP A 99 -16.60 -1.11 -4.67
N TYR A 100 -17.15 -2.31 -4.87
CA TYR A 100 -16.98 -3.42 -3.93
C TYR A 100 -15.53 -3.90 -3.82
N ILE A 101 -14.69 -3.63 -4.84
CA ILE A 101 -13.27 -3.95 -4.77
C ILE A 101 -12.57 -3.16 -3.65
N TYR A 102 -13.08 -1.98 -3.27
CA TYR A 102 -12.52 -1.28 -2.11
C TYR A 102 -12.68 -2.05 -0.80
N LEU A 103 -13.61 -2.99 -0.70
CA LEU A 103 -13.76 -3.86 0.49
C LEU A 103 -12.57 -4.80 0.69
N VAL A 104 -11.74 -5.01 -0.34
CA VAL A 104 -10.49 -5.77 -0.20
C VAL A 104 -9.55 -5.09 0.80
N ILE A 105 -9.55 -3.75 0.86
CA ILE A 105 -8.70 -2.98 1.78
C ILE A 105 -9.07 -3.22 3.26
N PRO A 106 -10.31 -2.97 3.72
CA PRO A 106 -10.72 -3.29 5.08
C PRO A 106 -10.72 -4.80 5.33
N GLY A 107 -11.04 -5.64 4.35
CA GLY A 107 -10.98 -7.09 4.48
C GLY A 107 -9.57 -7.59 4.83
N TYR A 108 -8.54 -7.06 4.15
CA TYR A 108 -7.15 -7.39 4.44
C TYR A 108 -6.69 -6.87 5.82
N LEU A 109 -7.13 -5.67 6.21
CA LEU A 109 -6.85 -5.12 7.54
C LEU A 109 -7.45 -6.00 8.65
N ILE A 110 -8.71 -6.41 8.49
CA ILE A 110 -9.38 -7.32 9.43
C ILE A 110 -8.62 -8.64 9.54
N TYR A 111 -8.23 -9.25 8.41
CA TYR A 111 -7.43 -10.48 8.41
C TYR A 111 -6.12 -10.31 9.21
N LYS A 112 -5.43 -9.19 9.04
CA LYS A 112 -4.18 -8.90 9.75
C LYS A 112 -4.38 -8.72 11.25
N ILE A 113 -5.45 -8.02 11.66
CA ILE A 113 -5.81 -7.83 13.06
C ILE A 113 -6.19 -9.16 13.70
N LEU A 114 -7.02 -9.96 13.04
CA LEU A 114 -7.40 -11.30 13.51
C LEU A 114 -6.16 -12.19 13.69
N LYS A 115 -5.23 -12.19 12.73
CA LYS A 115 -3.98 -12.94 12.83
C LYS A 115 -3.14 -12.48 14.03
N LEU A 116 -3.09 -11.18 14.30
CA LEU A 116 -2.38 -10.63 15.46
C LEU A 116 -3.03 -11.07 16.77
N ILE A 117 -4.36 -11.00 16.86
CA ILE A 117 -5.12 -11.45 18.04
C ILE A 117 -4.91 -12.94 18.27
N ILE A 118 -5.03 -13.78 17.23
CA ILE A 118 -4.79 -15.23 17.33
C ILE A 118 -3.35 -15.49 17.79
N THR A 119 -2.37 -14.82 17.19
CA THR A 119 -0.97 -15.01 17.61
C THR A 119 -0.79 -14.59 19.06
N TRP A 120 -1.35 -13.46 19.49
CA TRP A 120 -1.27 -12.97 20.86
C TRP A 120 -1.96 -13.89 21.88
N VAL A 121 -3.17 -14.39 21.57
CA VAL A 121 -3.93 -15.33 22.42
C VAL A 121 -3.25 -16.69 22.52
N PHE A 122 -2.61 -17.15 21.44
CA PHE A 122 -2.00 -18.48 21.36
C PHE A 122 -0.46 -18.45 21.37
N THR A 123 0.17 -17.39 21.88
CA THR A 123 1.63 -17.39 22.08
C THR A 123 1.96 -18.28 23.28
N PRO A 124 2.59 -19.46 23.10
CA PRO A 124 3.07 -20.22 24.26
C PRO A 124 4.10 -19.38 25.00
N GLU A 125 4.04 -19.38 26.33
CA GLU A 125 5.01 -18.66 27.17
C GLU A 125 6.43 -19.07 26.75
N PRO A 126 7.36 -18.11 26.60
CA PRO A 126 8.74 -18.44 26.28
C PRO A 126 9.26 -19.33 27.41
N GLU A 127 9.55 -20.60 27.11
CA GLU A 127 10.24 -21.49 28.02
C GLU A 127 11.52 -20.75 28.47
N LEU A 128 11.54 -20.34 29.74
CA LEU A 128 12.70 -19.75 30.40
C LEU A 128 13.89 -20.68 30.14
N GLN A 129 14.73 -20.33 29.17
CA GLN A 129 15.99 -21.01 28.94
C GLN A 129 16.86 -20.74 30.17
N MET A 130 16.77 -21.61 31.17
CA MET A 130 17.74 -21.62 32.27
C MET A 130 19.14 -21.74 31.65
N PRO A 131 20.11 -20.93 32.10
CA PRO A 131 21.42 -20.85 31.48
C PRO A 131 22.04 -22.24 31.39
N ARG A 132 22.42 -22.60 30.16
CA ARG A 132 23.06 -23.85 29.76
C ARG A 132 24.11 -24.26 30.82
N LYS A 133 23.89 -25.39 31.52
CA LYS A 133 24.87 -25.96 32.47
C LYS A 133 26.26 -25.93 31.82
N ILE A 134 27.18 -25.16 32.41
CA ILE A 134 28.58 -25.12 32.00
C ILE A 134 29.16 -26.51 32.28
N LYS A 135 29.29 -27.33 31.23
CA LYS A 135 29.92 -28.64 31.31
C LYS A 135 31.42 -28.43 31.15
N GLY A 136 32.15 -28.33 32.27
CA GLY A 136 33.59 -28.17 32.23
C GLY A 136 34.26 -27.76 33.54
N TYR A 137 33.86 -28.32 34.68
CA TYR A 137 34.70 -28.25 35.88
C TYR A 137 35.81 -29.29 35.72
N HIS A 138 36.95 -28.89 35.15
CA HIS A 138 38.16 -29.73 35.11
C HIS A 138 38.81 -29.68 36.50
N GLY A 139 38.24 -30.45 37.43
CA GLY A 139 38.92 -30.84 38.65
C GLY A 139 39.99 -31.86 38.30
N SER A 140 41.21 -31.41 37.99
CA SER A 140 42.39 -32.26 38.08
C SER A 140 43.11 -31.95 39.39
N LYS A 141 42.68 -32.65 40.44
CA LYS A 141 43.53 -32.94 41.60
C LYS A 141 44.67 -33.86 41.17
N ARG A 142 45.85 -33.61 41.75
CA ARG A 142 47.01 -34.47 42.06
C ARG A 142 48.28 -33.75 41.57
N MET A 143 49.05 -33.18 42.50
CA MET A 143 50.17 -33.85 43.22
C MET A 143 51.22 -34.34 42.25
#